data_AF-A0A7M5UKI1-F1
#
_entry.id   AF-A0A7M5UKI1-F1
#
_cell.length_a   1.000
_cell.length_b   1.000
_cell.length_c   1.000
_cell.angle_alpha   90.00
_cell.angle_beta   90.00
_cell.angle_gamma   90.00
#
_symmetry.space_group_name_H-M   'P 1'
#
loop_
_entity.id
_entity.type
_entity.pdbx_description
1 polymer ?
#
loop_
_entity_poly.entity_id
_entity_poly.type
_entity_poly.pdbx_seq_one_letter_code
_entity_poly.pdbx_strand_id
1 'polypeptide(L)'
;RYRSKFIEEEKTRTFSMARRNSQNAATSSSRIRSQTLFYLERDPLVDADFTLHISKVTHIDANTFEAERSRHFIAYCWENEFADDLDSMYQQFVGALVEHVMNKFGHMRRSGINRSDLSRDQIFAIIESHLIPHVYDCIQKHHPDDVIMKHQYLELRSKSQKDLGIQACYIDHSLVPYHDAISKLREISLVKLPTQKLRSIILASQNAVKRMNELCSDEEVVAGAGNF
;
A
#
# COMPACT_ATOMS: atom_id res chain seq x y z
N ARG A 1 18.78 56.14 -11.43
CA ARG A 1 17.80 55.39 -12.27
C ARG A 1 18.10 53.89 -12.44
N TYR A 2 19.03 53.28 -11.67
CA TYR A 2 19.36 51.85 -11.78
C TYR A 2 19.02 50.97 -10.56
N ARG A 3 18.49 51.54 -9.46
CA ARG A 3 18.14 50.78 -8.24
C ARG A 3 16.69 50.28 -8.16
N SER A 4 15.76 50.84 -8.95
CA SER A 4 14.33 50.44 -8.89
C SER A 4 13.98 49.19 -9.72
N LYS A 5 14.74 48.87 -10.78
CA LYS A 5 14.44 47.70 -11.62
C LYS A 5 14.82 46.37 -10.97
N PHE A 6 15.81 46.36 -10.08
CA PHE A 6 16.25 45.14 -9.39
C PHE A 6 15.23 44.65 -8.35
N ILE A 7 14.53 45.56 -7.67
CA ILE A 7 13.56 45.21 -6.62
C ILE A 7 12.24 44.69 -7.20
N GLU A 8 11.87 45.08 -8.42
CA GLU A 8 10.67 44.59 -9.11
C GLU A 8 10.87 43.19 -9.72
N GLU A 9 12.07 42.88 -10.22
CA GLU A 9 12.40 41.54 -10.74
C GLU A 9 12.54 40.50 -9.62
N GLU A 10 12.96 40.90 -8.42
CA GLU A 10 13.10 39.99 -7.27
C GLU A 10 11.74 39.64 -6.63
N LYS A 11 10.78 40.59 -6.64
CA LYS A 11 9.39 40.35 -6.20
C LYS A 11 8.58 39.49 -7.16
N THR A 12 8.82 39.60 -8.48
CA THR A 12 8.16 38.73 -9.48
C THR A 12 8.75 37.32 -9.49
N ARG A 13 10.05 37.16 -9.23
CA ARG A 13 10.66 35.82 -9.06
C ARG A 13 10.16 35.08 -7.82
N THR A 14 10.06 35.76 -6.67
CA THR A 14 9.53 35.15 -5.43
C THR A 14 8.05 34.79 -5.53
N PHE A 15 7.21 35.61 -6.18
CA PHE A 15 5.80 35.26 -6.43
C PHE A 15 5.63 34.11 -7.44
N SER A 16 6.53 33.96 -8.42
CA SER A 16 6.48 32.84 -9.37
C SER A 16 6.93 31.51 -8.76
N MET A 17 7.88 31.54 -7.81
CA MET A 17 8.28 30.35 -7.04
C MET A 17 7.23 29.93 -5.99
N ALA A 18 6.54 30.88 -5.35
CA ALA A 18 5.46 30.56 -4.42
C ALA A 18 4.25 29.90 -5.13
N ARG A 19 3.93 30.31 -6.37
CA ARG A 19 2.87 29.66 -7.18
C ARG A 19 3.26 28.29 -7.71
N ARG A 20 4.54 28.05 -8.05
CA ARG A 20 5.02 26.71 -8.46
C ARG A 20 5.09 25.73 -7.29
N ASN A 21 5.42 26.18 -6.08
CA ASN A 21 5.39 25.32 -4.89
C ASN A 21 3.96 25.02 -4.41
N SER A 22 3.02 25.95 -4.60
CA SER A 22 1.59 25.73 -4.33
C SER A 22 0.92 24.76 -5.33
N GLN A 23 1.30 24.81 -6.61
CA GLN A 23 0.77 23.86 -7.60
C GLN A 23 1.42 22.47 -7.48
N ASN A 24 2.70 22.38 -7.12
CA ASN A 24 3.36 21.10 -6.88
C ASN A 24 2.89 20.40 -5.59
N ALA A 25 2.54 21.17 -4.54
CA ALA A 25 1.93 20.64 -3.32
C ALA A 25 0.50 20.12 -3.56
N ALA A 26 -0.28 20.80 -4.41
CA ALA A 26 -1.62 20.35 -4.79
C ALA A 26 -1.59 19.06 -5.64
N THR A 27 -0.61 18.89 -6.53
CA THR A 27 -0.44 17.65 -7.33
C THR A 27 0.17 16.48 -6.56
N SER A 28 0.90 16.74 -5.47
CA SER A 28 1.43 15.68 -4.60
C SER A 28 0.37 15.20 -3.60
N SER A 29 -0.43 16.10 -3.02
CA SER A 29 -1.59 15.74 -2.20
C SER A 29 -2.68 15.01 -3.01
N SER A 30 -2.91 15.40 -4.28
CA SER A 30 -3.87 14.69 -5.15
C SER A 30 -3.36 13.32 -5.63
N ARG A 31 -2.04 13.14 -5.81
CA ARG A 31 -1.44 11.83 -6.15
C ARG A 31 -1.39 10.89 -4.95
N ILE A 32 -1.14 11.40 -3.75
CA ILE A 32 -1.19 10.63 -2.50
C ILE A 32 -2.63 10.18 -2.22
N ARG A 33 -3.64 11.04 -2.45
CA ARG A 33 -5.05 10.62 -2.45
C ARG A 33 -5.33 9.49 -3.45
N SER A 34 -4.68 9.47 -4.62
CA SER A 34 -4.95 8.47 -5.66
C SER A 34 -4.37 7.07 -5.36
N GLN A 35 -3.32 6.96 -4.54
CA GLN A 35 -2.72 5.66 -4.21
C GLN A 35 -3.30 5.05 -2.92
N THR A 36 -3.83 5.89 -2.04
CA THR A 36 -4.45 5.48 -0.77
C THR A 36 -5.91 4.99 -0.95
N LEU A 37 -6.68 5.60 -1.86
CA LEU A 37 -8.12 5.31 -2.02
C LEU A 37 -8.46 4.20 -3.02
N PHE A 38 -7.50 3.75 -3.83
CA PHE A 38 -7.77 2.73 -4.87
C PHE A 38 -8.24 1.38 -4.28
N TYR A 39 -8.02 1.15 -2.98
CA TYR A 39 -8.48 -0.05 -2.26
C TYR A 39 -9.87 0.04 -1.64
N LEU A 40 -10.46 1.23 -1.56
CA LEU A 40 -11.79 1.41 -0.99
C LEU A 40 -12.85 1.68 -2.07
N GLU A 41 -12.44 2.17 -3.25
CA GLU A 41 -13.39 2.54 -4.31
C GLU A 41 -13.92 1.36 -5.16
N ARG A 42 -13.40 0.14 -5.01
CA ARG A 42 -13.74 -0.99 -5.90
C ARG A 42 -14.27 -2.26 -5.24
N ASP A 43 -14.38 -2.30 -3.91
CA ASP A 43 -15.08 -3.40 -3.26
C ASP A 43 -16.56 -3.00 -3.08
N PRO A 44 -17.52 -3.70 -3.73
CA PRO A 44 -18.96 -3.38 -3.64
C PRO A 44 -19.53 -3.52 -2.22
N LEU A 45 -18.75 -3.99 -1.25
CA LEU A 45 -19.10 -4.05 0.18
C LEU A 45 -18.62 -2.83 0.99
N VAL A 46 -17.94 -1.88 0.36
CA VAL A 46 -17.35 -0.71 1.03
C VAL A 46 -18.33 0.45 1.07
N ASP A 47 -18.69 0.86 2.28
CA ASP A 47 -19.34 2.15 2.51
C ASP A 47 -18.33 3.28 2.25
N ALA A 48 -18.44 3.86 1.05
CA ALA A 48 -17.59 4.95 0.57
C ALA A 48 -17.69 6.20 1.46
N ASP A 49 -18.87 6.47 2.02
CA ASP A 49 -19.12 7.65 2.84
C ASP A 49 -18.46 7.52 4.22
N PHE A 50 -18.60 6.36 4.86
CA PHE A 50 -17.93 6.09 6.12
C PHE A 50 -16.41 6.08 5.95
N THR A 51 -15.91 5.43 4.90
CA THR A 51 -14.49 5.42 4.57
C THR A 51 -13.94 6.84 4.42
N LEU A 52 -14.65 7.69 3.67
CA LEU A 52 -14.29 9.08 3.48
C LEU A 52 -14.33 9.84 4.81
N HIS A 53 -15.29 9.54 5.69
CA HIS A 53 -15.37 10.13 7.01
C HIS A 53 -14.16 9.76 7.87
N ILE A 54 -13.84 8.46 7.99
CA ILE A 54 -12.67 8.00 8.74
C ILE A 54 -11.39 8.63 8.18
N SER A 55 -11.24 8.63 6.86
CA SER A 55 -10.09 9.24 6.21
C SER A 55 -9.97 10.74 6.55
N LYS A 56 -11.08 11.49 6.58
CA LYS A 56 -11.08 12.92 6.96
C LYS A 56 -10.66 13.14 8.41
N VAL A 57 -11.10 12.29 9.33
CA VAL A 57 -10.79 12.47 10.77
C VAL A 57 -9.41 11.95 11.14
N THR A 58 -8.84 10.99 10.41
CA THR A 58 -7.50 10.43 10.70
C THR A 58 -6.39 11.05 9.85
N HIS A 59 -6.71 11.89 8.86
CA HIS A 59 -5.72 12.59 8.04
C HIS A 59 -4.81 13.47 8.90
N ILE A 60 -3.49 13.41 8.68
CA ILE A 60 -2.48 14.08 9.52
C ILE A 60 -2.67 15.60 9.63
N ASP A 61 -3.22 16.25 8.61
CA ASP A 61 -3.50 17.70 8.62
C ASP A 61 -4.86 18.08 9.25
N ALA A 62 -5.67 17.11 9.65
CA ALA A 62 -6.99 17.39 10.22
C ALA A 62 -6.88 17.99 11.63
N ASN A 63 -7.81 18.87 11.98
CA ASN A 63 -7.92 19.41 13.34
C ASN A 63 -8.85 18.54 14.19
N THR A 64 -8.45 17.28 14.36
CA THR A 64 -9.19 16.24 15.09
C THR A 64 -8.27 15.61 16.13
N PHE A 65 -8.88 15.00 17.15
CA PHE A 65 -8.14 14.27 18.18
C PHE A 65 -7.28 13.15 17.57
N GLU A 66 -7.85 12.41 16.63
CA GLU A 66 -7.20 11.28 15.97
C GLU A 66 -5.95 11.74 15.20
N ALA A 67 -6.06 12.83 14.43
CA ALA A 67 -4.93 13.41 13.72
C ALA A 67 -3.87 14.00 14.66
N GLU A 68 -4.27 14.63 15.76
CA GLU A 68 -3.35 15.12 16.78
C GLU A 68 -2.54 13.99 17.41
N ARG A 69 -3.19 12.86 17.72
CA ARG A 69 -2.52 11.66 18.22
C ARG A 69 -1.55 11.08 17.20
N SER A 70 -1.93 11.02 15.92
CA SER A 70 -1.02 10.60 14.85
C SER A 70 0.19 11.54 14.72
N ARG A 71 0.01 12.86 14.81
CA ARG A 71 1.12 13.83 14.80
C ARG A 71 2.08 13.64 15.98
N HIS A 72 1.55 13.42 17.19
CA HIS A 72 2.38 13.12 18.35
C HIS A 72 3.16 11.83 18.20
N PHE A 73 2.54 10.78 17.65
CA PHE A 73 3.24 9.53 17.38
C PHE A 73 4.33 9.70 16.30
N ILE A 74 4.06 10.45 15.24
CA ILE A 74 5.08 10.79 14.23
C ILE A 74 6.27 11.49 14.90
N ALA A 75 6.03 12.53 15.70
CA ALA A 75 7.12 13.23 16.42
C ALA A 75 7.93 12.26 17.30
N TYR A 76 7.23 11.39 18.04
CA TYR A 76 7.87 10.36 18.86
C TYR A 76 8.79 9.43 18.04
N CYS A 77 8.34 8.93 16.89
CA CYS A 77 9.16 8.06 16.03
C CYS A 77 10.43 8.74 15.52
N TRP A 78 10.36 10.05 15.25
CA TRP A 78 11.51 10.82 14.78
C TRP A 78 12.51 11.10 15.90
N GLU A 79 12.03 11.31 17.12
CA GLU A 79 12.87 11.50 18.31
C GLU A 79 13.54 10.20 18.79
N ASN A 80 12.89 9.06 18.55
CA ASN A 80 13.29 7.74 19.03
C ASN A 80 13.63 6.80 17.87
N GLU A 81 14.27 7.34 16.81
CA GLU A 81 14.53 6.61 15.56
C GLU A 81 15.24 5.26 15.82
N PHE A 82 16.09 5.15 16.86
CA PHE A 82 16.88 3.95 17.19
C PHE A 82 16.29 3.08 18.30
N ALA A 83 15.00 3.22 18.61
CA ALA A 83 14.37 2.43 19.68
C ALA A 83 14.06 1.00 19.20
N ASP A 84 14.56 0.01 19.93
CA ASP A 84 14.35 -1.42 19.63
C ASP A 84 12.87 -1.86 19.74
N ASP A 85 12.03 -1.08 20.43
CA ASP A 85 10.61 -1.35 20.66
C ASP A 85 9.67 -0.59 19.72
N LEU A 86 10.20 0.15 18.74
CA LEU A 86 9.41 1.00 17.83
C LEU A 86 8.31 0.23 17.09
N ASP A 87 8.60 -1.01 16.68
CA ASP A 87 7.63 -1.90 16.03
C ASP A 87 6.46 -2.26 16.97
N SER A 88 6.76 -2.60 18.22
CA SER A 88 5.75 -2.92 19.24
C SER A 88 4.89 -1.70 19.54
N MET A 89 5.53 -0.53 19.66
CA MET A 89 4.84 0.73 19.91
C MET A 89 3.94 1.14 18.75
N TYR A 90 4.37 0.93 17.51
CA TYR A 90 3.54 1.14 16.34
C TYR A 90 2.28 0.28 16.39
N GLN A 91 2.41 -1.02 16.67
CA GLN A 91 1.26 -1.94 16.75
C GLN A 91 0.29 -1.53 17.87
N GLN A 92 0.81 -1.14 19.04
CA GLN A 92 -0.01 -0.67 20.16
C GLN A 92 -0.73 0.63 19.82
N PHE A 93 -0.03 1.60 19.22
CA PHE A 93 -0.60 2.89 18.84
C PHE A 93 -1.71 2.74 17.81
N VAL A 94 -1.43 2.07 16.69
CA VAL A 94 -2.42 1.88 15.61
C VAL A 94 -3.58 1.04 16.14
N GLY A 95 -3.32 -0.01 16.91
CA GLY A 95 -4.36 -0.84 17.53
C GLY A 95 -5.31 -0.03 18.41
N ALA A 96 -4.78 0.82 19.30
CA ALA A 96 -5.58 1.66 20.17
C ALA A 96 -6.38 2.73 19.40
N LEU A 97 -5.78 3.31 18.35
CA LEU A 97 -6.46 4.30 17.51
C LEU A 97 -7.59 3.67 16.70
N VAL A 98 -7.39 2.46 16.17
CA VAL A 98 -8.46 1.69 15.49
C VAL A 98 -9.62 1.42 16.43
N GLU A 99 -9.35 0.99 17.67
CA GLU A 99 -10.39 0.76 18.68
C GLU A 99 -11.13 2.04 19.05
N HIS A 100 -10.41 3.16 19.22
CA HIS A 100 -11.01 4.45 19.46
C HIS A 100 -11.99 4.84 18.34
N VAL A 101 -11.54 4.74 17.08
CA VAL A 101 -12.35 5.05 15.90
C VAL A 101 -13.56 4.12 15.81
N MET A 102 -13.39 2.82 16.06
CA MET A 102 -14.49 1.85 16.09
C MET A 102 -15.53 2.17 17.16
N ASN A 103 -15.10 2.48 18.38
CA ASN A 103 -16.01 2.81 19.49
C ASN A 103 -16.75 4.13 19.24
N LYS A 104 -16.04 5.13 18.70
CA LYS A 104 -16.58 6.48 18.48
C LYS A 104 -17.49 6.56 17.27
N PHE A 105 -17.17 5.88 16.17
CA PHE A 105 -17.85 6.04 14.88
C PHE A 105 -18.53 4.77 14.38
N GLY A 106 -18.29 3.61 15.00
CA GLY A 106 -18.87 2.33 14.58
C GLY A 106 -20.40 2.30 14.55
N HIS A 107 -21.06 3.18 15.31
CA HIS A 107 -22.52 3.32 15.30
C HIS A 107 -23.05 3.97 14.00
N MET A 108 -22.26 4.81 13.31
CA MET A 108 -22.68 5.44 12.03
C MET A 108 -22.94 4.42 10.92
N ARG A 109 -22.45 3.19 11.09
CA ARG A 109 -22.58 2.06 10.17
C ARG A 109 -23.95 1.39 10.24
N ARG A 110 -24.74 1.70 11.27
CA ARG A 110 -26.04 1.04 11.56
C ARG A 110 -27.24 1.69 10.88
N SER A 111 -27.03 2.72 10.04
CA SER A 111 -28.10 3.54 9.45
C SER A 111 -28.44 3.21 7.98
N GLY A 112 -27.71 2.30 7.33
CA GLY A 112 -27.91 1.94 5.91
C GLY A 112 -28.35 0.48 5.72
N ILE A 113 -29.10 0.21 4.65
CA ILE A 113 -29.75 -1.09 4.33
C ILE A 113 -28.73 -2.22 4.03
N ASN A 114 -27.44 -1.94 3.87
CA ASN A 114 -26.38 -2.94 3.72
C ASN A 114 -25.52 -3.02 4.98
N ARG A 115 -25.81 -4.01 5.83
CA ARG A 115 -25.05 -4.35 7.05
C ARG A 115 -23.73 -5.06 6.73
N SER A 116 -22.84 -4.46 5.94
CA SER A 116 -21.44 -4.91 5.92
C SER A 116 -20.69 -4.14 6.99
N ASP A 117 -20.40 -4.81 8.11
CA ASP A 117 -19.41 -4.29 9.04
C ASP A 117 -18.05 -4.26 8.32
N LEU A 118 -17.62 -3.13 7.73
CA LEU A 118 -16.24 -2.73 7.55
C LEU A 118 -15.43 -3.29 8.71
N SER A 119 -14.48 -4.13 8.35
CA SER A 119 -13.70 -4.83 9.33
C SER A 119 -12.78 -3.83 10.02
N ARG A 120 -12.38 -4.19 11.24
CA ARG A 120 -11.29 -3.54 11.98
C ARG A 120 -10.08 -3.28 11.05
N ASP A 121 -9.84 -4.16 10.10
CA ASP A 121 -8.76 -4.10 9.11
C ASP A 121 -8.87 -2.91 8.15
N GLN A 122 -10.08 -2.45 7.81
CA GLN A 122 -10.23 -1.31 6.91
C GLN A 122 -9.92 0.01 7.61
N ILE A 123 -10.33 0.16 8.87
CA ILE A 123 -9.93 1.33 9.67
C ILE A 123 -8.43 1.30 9.91
N PHE A 124 -7.87 0.12 10.18
CA PHE A 124 -6.43 -0.08 10.27
C PHE A 124 -5.73 0.39 8.99
N ALA A 125 -6.18 -0.07 7.81
CA ALA A 125 -5.59 0.31 6.53
C ALA A 125 -5.68 1.82 6.25
N ILE A 126 -6.79 2.48 6.62
CA ILE A 126 -6.94 3.94 6.47
C ILE A 126 -5.95 4.66 7.38
N ILE A 127 -5.85 4.27 8.65
CA ILE A 127 -4.88 4.87 9.60
C ILE A 127 -3.45 4.65 9.10
N GLU A 128 -3.10 3.41 8.73
CA GLU A 128 -1.80 3.05 8.19
C GLU A 128 -1.43 3.94 6.99
N SER A 129 -2.39 4.17 6.09
CA SER A 129 -2.17 4.97 4.88
C SER A 129 -1.84 6.44 5.12
N HIS A 130 -2.31 6.99 6.25
CA HIS A 130 -1.99 8.35 6.67
C HIS A 130 -0.73 8.39 7.52
N LEU A 131 -0.40 7.31 8.22
CA LEU A 131 0.70 7.29 9.20
C LEU A 131 2.03 6.86 8.59
N ILE A 132 2.06 5.70 7.92
CA ILE A 132 3.28 5.08 7.41
C ILE A 132 4.09 6.02 6.50
N PRO A 133 3.51 6.81 5.58
CA PRO A 133 4.31 7.70 4.74
C PRO A 133 5.22 8.66 5.51
N HIS A 134 4.90 8.97 6.78
CA HIS A 134 5.67 9.88 7.64
C HIS A 134 6.69 9.18 8.54
N VAL A 135 6.55 7.87 8.78
CA VAL A 135 7.42 7.10 9.68
C VAL A 135 8.17 5.98 8.97
N TYR A 136 7.90 5.75 7.67
CA TYR A 136 8.45 4.65 6.88
C TYR A 136 9.98 4.65 6.88
N ASP A 137 10.61 5.82 6.73
CA ASP A 137 12.07 5.91 6.62
C ASP A 137 12.74 5.63 7.99
N CYS A 138 12.09 6.00 9.11
CA CYS A 138 12.54 5.63 10.46
C CYS A 138 12.49 4.11 10.67
N ILE A 139 11.41 3.47 10.22
CA ILE A 139 11.20 2.02 10.38
C ILE A 139 12.11 1.23 9.42
N GLN A 140 12.19 1.61 8.14
CA GLN A 140 12.90 0.83 7.12
C GLN A 140 14.41 0.78 7.35
N LYS A 141 15.01 1.85 7.89
CA LYS A 141 16.47 1.95 8.10
C LYS A 141 17.02 0.86 9.04
N HIS A 142 16.16 0.23 9.84
CA HIS A 142 16.50 -0.84 10.78
C HIS A 142 16.58 -2.23 10.13
N HIS A 143 16.19 -2.36 8.86
CA HIS A 143 16.25 -3.64 8.14
C HIS A 143 17.35 -3.57 7.07
N PRO A 144 18.47 -4.30 7.23
CA PRO A 144 19.47 -4.36 6.18
C PRO A 144 18.86 -4.93 4.90
N ASP A 145 19.29 -4.39 3.75
CA ASP A 145 19.00 -5.00 2.45
C ASP A 145 19.38 -6.49 2.50
N ASP A 146 18.49 -7.31 1.96
CA ASP A 146 18.52 -8.77 2.06
C ASP A 146 19.59 -9.37 1.13
N VAL A 147 20.86 -9.02 1.36
CA VAL A 147 22.03 -9.40 0.54
C VAL A 147 22.17 -10.92 0.48
N ILE A 148 21.83 -11.61 1.57
CA ILE A 148 21.86 -13.08 1.66
C ILE A 148 20.80 -13.68 0.72
N MET A 149 19.57 -13.18 0.75
CA MET A 149 18.48 -13.60 -0.14
C MET A 149 18.85 -13.36 -1.61
N LYS A 150 19.49 -12.22 -1.92
CA LYS A 150 19.92 -11.91 -3.30
C LYS A 150 20.87 -12.96 -3.89
N HIS A 151 21.82 -13.46 -3.09
CA HIS A 151 22.72 -14.53 -3.54
C HIS A 151 21.97 -15.84 -3.79
N GLN A 152 21.06 -16.22 -2.89
CA GLN A 152 20.21 -17.40 -3.06
C GLN A 152 19.34 -17.31 -4.32
N TYR A 153 18.76 -16.14 -4.63
CA TYR A 153 17.97 -15.95 -5.85
C TYR A 153 18.79 -16.11 -7.15
N LEU A 154 20.07 -15.76 -7.14
CA LEU A 154 20.94 -15.96 -8.30
C LEU A 154 21.16 -17.44 -8.60
N GLU A 155 21.28 -18.28 -7.56
CA GLU A 155 21.41 -19.74 -7.69
C GLU A 155 20.15 -20.40 -8.24
N LEU A 156 18.97 -19.79 -8.05
CA LEU A 156 17.70 -20.30 -8.58
C LEU A 156 17.51 -19.99 -10.06
N ARG A 157 18.26 -19.05 -10.65
CA ARG A 157 18.07 -18.62 -12.05
C ARG A 157 18.30 -19.73 -13.07
N SER A 158 19.14 -20.70 -12.76
CA SER A 158 19.44 -21.84 -13.64
C SER A 158 18.49 -23.03 -13.46
N LYS A 159 17.59 -22.99 -12.48
CA LYS A 159 16.65 -24.09 -12.22
C LYS A 159 15.41 -23.96 -13.10
N SER A 160 15.00 -25.08 -13.70
CA SER A 160 13.73 -25.19 -14.41
C SER A 160 12.57 -25.38 -13.44
N GLN A 161 11.33 -25.21 -13.92
CA GLN A 161 10.11 -25.51 -13.14
C GLN A 161 10.11 -26.96 -12.61
N LYS A 162 10.64 -27.91 -13.38
CA LYS A 162 10.79 -29.31 -12.97
C LYS A 162 11.81 -29.50 -11.85
N ASP A 163 12.92 -28.77 -11.90
CA ASP A 163 13.97 -28.83 -10.85
C ASP A 163 13.47 -28.24 -9.52
N LEU A 164 12.41 -27.42 -9.57
CA LEU A 164 11.71 -26.89 -8.41
C LEU A 164 10.58 -27.82 -7.92
N GLY A 165 10.40 -29.00 -8.54
CA GLY A 165 9.40 -29.98 -8.13
C GLY A 165 7.97 -29.67 -8.61
N ILE A 166 7.79 -28.75 -9.57
CA ILE A 166 6.48 -28.47 -10.16
C ILE A 166 6.05 -29.68 -11.00
N GLN A 167 4.86 -30.21 -10.71
CA GLN A 167 4.28 -31.34 -11.45
C GLN A 167 3.99 -30.95 -12.90
N ALA A 168 4.03 -31.92 -13.81
CA ALA A 168 3.88 -31.68 -15.25
C ALA A 168 2.61 -30.87 -15.61
N CYS A 169 1.48 -31.19 -14.98
CA CYS A 169 0.19 -30.51 -15.18
C CYS A 169 0.15 -29.04 -14.75
N TYR A 170 1.17 -28.58 -14.01
CA TYR A 170 1.31 -27.18 -13.57
C TYR A 170 2.50 -26.48 -14.23
N ILE A 171 3.17 -27.11 -15.19
CA ILE A 171 4.27 -26.47 -15.92
C ILE A 171 3.68 -25.47 -16.92
N ASP A 172 3.97 -24.19 -16.71
CA ASP A 172 3.59 -23.15 -17.65
C ASP A 172 4.66 -23.03 -18.74
N HIS A 173 4.32 -23.43 -19.97
CA HIS A 173 5.22 -23.39 -21.14
C HIS A 173 5.31 -22.02 -21.82
N SER A 174 4.64 -20.99 -21.29
CA SER A 174 4.74 -19.63 -21.82
C SER A 174 6.16 -19.07 -21.73
N LEU A 175 6.46 -18.05 -22.55
CA LEU A 175 7.75 -17.36 -22.55
C LEU A 175 8.10 -16.78 -21.17
N VAL A 176 7.08 -16.38 -20.41
CA VAL A 176 7.22 -15.89 -19.04
C VAL A 176 6.20 -16.62 -18.15
N PRO A 177 6.59 -17.80 -17.61
CA PRO A 177 5.74 -18.59 -16.73
C PRO A 177 5.16 -17.76 -15.60
N TYR A 178 3.86 -17.86 -15.34
CA TYR A 178 3.21 -17.17 -14.22
C TYR A 178 3.44 -15.64 -14.21
N HIS A 179 3.57 -15.02 -15.39
CA HIS A 179 3.87 -13.59 -15.56
C HIS A 179 3.05 -12.66 -14.65
N ASP A 180 1.74 -12.88 -14.55
CA ASP A 180 0.85 -12.02 -13.78
C ASP A 180 1.08 -12.15 -12.27
N ALA A 181 1.45 -13.33 -11.78
CA ALA A 181 1.84 -13.52 -10.39
C ALA A 181 3.18 -12.82 -10.09
N ILE A 182 4.17 -13.00 -10.97
CA ILE A 182 5.49 -12.36 -10.86
C ILE A 182 5.37 -10.83 -10.88
N SER A 183 4.52 -10.29 -11.77
CA SER A 183 4.29 -8.85 -11.88
C SER A 183 3.76 -8.28 -10.57
N LYS A 184 2.84 -8.98 -9.90
CA LYS A 184 2.33 -8.57 -8.58
C LYS A 184 3.39 -8.64 -7.48
N LEU A 185 4.26 -9.64 -7.48
CA LEU A 185 5.38 -9.67 -6.53
C LEU A 185 6.36 -8.50 -6.74
N ARG A 186 6.61 -8.09 -7.98
CA ARG A 186 7.49 -6.95 -8.28
C ARG A 186 6.93 -5.61 -7.75
N GLU A 187 5.61 -5.45 -7.73
CA GLU A 187 4.93 -4.27 -7.20
C GLU A 187 5.22 -4.03 -5.70
N ILE A 188 5.58 -5.07 -4.92
CA ILE A 188 5.90 -4.97 -3.48
C ILE A 188 7.01 -3.95 -3.21
N SER A 189 8.01 -3.89 -4.09
CA SER A 189 9.15 -2.97 -3.97
C SER A 189 8.78 -1.50 -4.18
N LEU A 190 7.65 -1.24 -4.84
CA LEU A 190 7.20 0.11 -5.21
C LEU A 190 6.26 0.72 -4.19
N VAL A 191 5.73 -0.08 -3.26
CA VAL A 191 4.75 0.35 -2.27
C VAL A 191 5.37 0.46 -0.87
N LYS A 192 5.03 1.53 -0.14
CA LYS A 192 5.50 1.73 1.24
C LYS A 192 4.59 1.07 2.27
N LEU A 193 3.28 1.02 2.00
CA LEU A 193 2.27 0.56 2.97
C LEU A 193 2.31 -0.97 3.14
N PRO A 194 2.45 -1.50 4.38
CA PRO A 194 2.37 -2.93 4.65
C PRO A 194 1.11 -3.59 4.10
N THR A 195 -0.07 -2.97 4.22
CA THR A 195 -1.32 -3.51 3.66
C THR A 195 -1.23 -3.70 2.14
N GLN A 196 -0.56 -2.78 1.43
CA GLN A 196 -0.37 -2.88 -0.02
C GLN A 196 0.65 -3.97 -0.40
N LYS A 197 1.70 -4.13 0.41
CA LYS A 197 2.68 -5.22 0.25
C LYS A 197 1.98 -6.59 0.41
N LEU A 198 1.21 -6.76 1.48
CA LEU A 198 0.43 -7.98 1.73
C LEU A 198 -0.55 -8.28 0.60
N ARG A 199 -1.25 -7.27 0.08
CA ARG A 199 -2.17 -7.50 -1.04
C ARG A 199 -1.45 -7.93 -2.30
N SER A 200 -0.29 -7.35 -2.59
CA SER A 200 0.50 -7.74 -3.77
C SER A 200 0.90 -9.21 -3.69
N ILE A 201 1.20 -9.72 -2.48
CA ILE A 201 1.41 -11.16 -2.22
C ILE A 201 0.13 -11.96 -2.46
N ILE A 202 -1.00 -11.54 -1.87
CA ILE A 202 -2.29 -12.23 -2.03
C ILE A 202 -2.69 -12.34 -3.51
N LEU A 203 -2.59 -11.24 -4.26
CA LEU A 203 -2.88 -11.23 -5.69
C LEU A 203 -1.93 -12.11 -6.49
N ALA A 204 -0.64 -12.11 -6.14
CA ALA A 204 0.32 -12.99 -6.78
C ALA A 204 -0.09 -14.46 -6.59
N SER A 205 -0.45 -14.84 -5.36
CA SER A 205 -0.95 -16.19 -5.05
C SER A 205 -2.23 -16.54 -5.81
N GLN A 206 -3.19 -15.61 -5.88
CA GLN A 206 -4.44 -15.81 -6.64
C GLN A 206 -4.17 -16.00 -8.15
N ASN A 207 -3.29 -15.19 -8.72
CA ASN A 207 -2.89 -15.32 -10.14
C ASN A 207 -2.17 -16.65 -10.39
N ALA A 208 -1.32 -17.10 -9.46
CA ALA A 208 -0.65 -18.39 -9.57
C ALA A 208 -1.64 -19.55 -9.53
N VAL A 209 -2.58 -19.54 -8.57
CA VAL A 209 -3.64 -20.56 -8.45
C VAL A 209 -4.54 -20.57 -9.68
N LYS A 210 -4.94 -19.39 -10.16
CA LYS A 210 -5.73 -19.27 -11.38
C LYS A 210 -5.02 -19.92 -12.57
N ARG A 211 -3.72 -19.62 -12.75
CA ARG A 211 -2.92 -20.19 -13.83
C ARG A 211 -2.75 -21.71 -13.69
N MET A 212 -2.52 -22.22 -12.49
CA MET A 212 -2.46 -23.67 -12.22
C MET A 212 -3.77 -24.36 -12.60
N ASN A 213 -4.92 -23.76 -12.29
CA ASN A 213 -6.22 -24.31 -12.66
C ASN A 213 -6.43 -24.33 -14.18
N GLU A 214 -6.03 -23.26 -14.88
CA GLU A 214 -6.10 -23.19 -16.35
C GLU A 214 -5.25 -24.29 -17.01
N LEU A 215 -4.02 -24.48 -16.55
CA LEU A 215 -3.11 -25.51 -17.07
C LEU A 215 -3.64 -26.93 -16.86
N CYS A 216 -4.22 -27.20 -15.68
CA CYS A 216 -4.84 -28.48 -15.37
C CYS A 216 -6.08 -28.75 -16.25
N SER A 217 -6.88 -27.73 -16.52
CA SER A 217 -8.05 -27.86 -17.41
C SER A 217 -7.69 -28.04 -18.88
N ASP A 218 -6.56 -27.47 -19.34
CA ASP A 218 -6.11 -27.60 -20.72
C ASP A 218 -5.61 -29.03 -21.03
N GLU A 219 -5.06 -29.76 -20.05
CA GLU A 219 -4.68 -31.17 -20.22
C GLU A 219 -5.87 -32.12 -20.42
N GLU A 220 -7.04 -31.82 -19.83
CA GLU A 220 -8.27 -32.61 -20.05
C GLU A 220 -8.80 -32.46 -21.48
N VAL A 221 -8.58 -31.31 -22.13
CA VAL A 221 -9.03 -31.08 -23.52
C VAL A 221 -8.14 -31.79 -24.54
N VAL A 222 -6.84 -31.95 -24.26
CA VAL A 222 -5.91 -32.66 -25.15
C VAL A 222 -6.07 -34.19 -25.08
N ALA A 223 -6.56 -34.73 -23.96
CA ALA A 223 -6.91 -36.15 -23.85
C ALA A 223 -8.20 -36.54 -24.62
N GLY A 224 -9.01 -35.56 -25.04
CA GLY A 224 -10.28 -35.78 -25.75
C GLY A 224 -10.23 -35.65 -27.28
N ALA A 225 -9.10 -35.20 -27.86
CA ALA A 225 -9.00 -34.84 -29.28
C ALA A 225 -8.18 -35.84 -30.12
N GLY A 226 -8.21 -37.13 -29.78
CA GLY A 226 -7.48 -38.17 -30.50
C GLY A 226 -8.04 -39.57 -30.28
N ASN A 227 -9.24 -39.82 -30.80
CA ASN A 227 -9.72 -41.16 -31.17
C ASN A 227 -10.98 -41.02 -32.03
N PHE A 228 -10.78 -40.85 -33.34
CA PHE A 228 -11.68 -41.29 -34.40
C PHE A 228 -10.85 -41.64 -35.63
#